data_AF-A0A1X0R055-F1
#
_entry.id   AF-A0A1X0R055-F1
#
_cell.length_a   1.000
_cell.length_b   1.000
_cell.length_c   1.000
_cell.angle_alpha   90.00
_cell.angle_beta   90.00
_cell.angle_gamma   90.00
#
_symmetry.space_group_name_H-M   'P 1'
#
loop_
_entity.id
_entity.type
_entity.pdbx_description
1 polymer ?
#
loop_
_entity_poly.entity_id
_entity_poly.type
_entity_poly.pdbx_seq_one_letter_code
_entity_poly.pdbx_strand_id
1 'polypeptide(L)' 'IVNKEALQLFSELLRHLVTEAVHRSSEELETMAITSQTANKNVLSVEALERILPQLLLDF' A
#
# COMPACT_ATOMS: atom_id res chain seq x y z
N ILE A 1 -24.34 -13.10 15.24
CA ILE A 1 -24.68 -12.58 13.89
C ILE A 1 -23.88 -11.29 13.72
N VAL A 2 -23.00 -11.20 12.73
CA VAL A 2 -22.24 -9.97 12.46
C VAL A 2 -23.20 -8.93 11.87
N ASN A 3 -23.15 -7.70 12.38
CA ASN A 3 -23.97 -6.59 11.87
C ASN A 3 -23.61 -6.35 10.38
N LYS A 4 -24.63 -6.28 9.51
CA LYS A 4 -24.46 -6.10 8.06
C LYS A 4 -23.73 -4.80 7.70
N GLU A 5 -24.05 -3.70 8.37
CA GLU A 5 -23.42 -2.39 8.17
C GLU A 5 -21.95 -2.43 8.59
N ALA A 6 -21.66 -3.09 9.72
CA ALA A 6 -20.28 -3.30 10.18
C ALA A 6 -19.47 -4.13 9.18
N LEU A 7 -20.07 -5.16 8.57
CA LEU A 7 -19.42 -5.97 7.53
C LEU A 7 -19.16 -5.15 6.25
N GLN A 8 -20.10 -4.31 5.85
CA GLN A 8 -19.93 -3.40 4.71
C GLN A 8 -18.80 -2.39 4.98
N LEU A 9 -18.79 -1.77 6.16
CA LEU A 9 -17.75 -0.84 6.55
C LEU A 9 -16.37 -1.50 6.60
N PHE A 10 -16.28 -2.72 7.14
CA PHE A 10 -15.02 -3.46 7.15
C PHE A 10 -14.54 -3.82 5.74
N SER A 11 -15.46 -4.12 4.82
CA SER A 11 -15.12 -4.37 3.41
C SER A 11 -14.58 -3.11 2.73
N GLU A 12 -15.13 -1.92 3.05
CA GLU A 12 -14.58 -0.64 2.60
C GLU A 12 -13.18 -0.40 3.20
N LEU A 13 -13.00 -0.63 4.50
CA LEU A 13 -11.71 -0.48 5.18
C LEU A 13 -10.61 -1.32 4.52
N LEU A 14 -10.87 -2.60 4.26
CA LEU A 14 -9.93 -3.50 3.58
C LEU A 14 -9.56 -2.98 2.18
N ARG A 15 -10.54 -2.44 1.44
CA ARG A 15 -10.27 -1.84 0.12
C ARG A 15 -9.37 -0.62 0.23
N HIS A 16 -9.62 0.26 1.21
CA HIS A 16 -8.81 1.46 1.42
C HIS A 16 -7.38 1.07 1.83
N LEU A 17 -7.22 0.12 2.75
CA LEU A 17 -5.91 -0.39 3.17
C LEU A 17 -5.08 -0.88 1.97
N VAL A 18 -5.67 -1.71 1.10
CA VAL A 18 -4.97 -2.26 -0.07
C VAL A 18 -4.66 -1.18 -1.10
N THR A 19 -5.60 -0.26 -1.34
CA THR A 19 -5.40 0.86 -2.28
C THR A 19 -4.25 1.76 -1.81
N GLU A 20 -4.22 2.08 -0.52
CA GLU A 20 -3.18 2.90 0.10
C GLU A 20 -1.81 2.19 0.06
N ALA A 21 -1.77 0.89 0.32
CA ALA A 21 -0.55 0.09 0.23
C ALA A 21 0.07 0.14 -1.18
N VAL A 22 -0.75 -0.04 -2.23
CA VAL A 22 -0.30 0.02 -3.63
C VAL A 22 0.16 1.43 -3.99
N HIS A 23 -0.58 2.46 -3.57
CA HIS A 23 -0.22 3.85 -3.85
C HIS A 23 1.13 4.23 -3.23
N ARG A 24 1.29 4.04 -1.91
CA ARG A 24 2.54 4.34 -1.20
C ARG A 24 3.72 3.50 -1.68
N SER A 25 3.50 2.23 -2.00
CA SER A 25 4.54 1.37 -2.58
C SER A 25 4.99 1.86 -3.95
N SER A 26 4.08 2.40 -4.76
CA SER A 26 4.42 2.99 -6.07
C SER A 26 5.24 4.28 -5.91
N GLU A 27 4.88 5.14 -4.96
CA GLU A 27 5.65 6.37 -4.66
C GLU A 27 7.05 6.07 -4.07
N GLU A 28 7.15 5.08 -3.18
CA GLU A 28 8.44 4.63 -2.65
C GLU A 28 9.32 4.05 -3.77
N LEU A 29 8.73 3.26 -4.69
CA LEU A 29 9.45 2.75 -5.85
C LEU A 29 9.98 3.88 -6.75
N GLU A 30 9.20 4.94 -6.98
CA GLU A 30 9.67 6.11 -7.72
C GLU A 30 10.85 6.79 -7.02
N THR A 31 10.78 6.92 -5.69
CA THR A 31 11.85 7.48 -4.86
C THR A 31 13.13 6.64 -4.93
N MET A 32 13.00 5.31 -4.87
CA MET A 32 14.10 4.35 -5.04
C MET A 32 14.70 4.36 -6.45
N ALA A 33 13.87 4.52 -7.48
CA ALA A 33 14.29 4.58 -8.87
C ALA A 33 15.14 5.82 -9.15
N ILE A 34 14.77 6.97 -8.58
CA ILE A 34 15.54 8.22 -8.67
C ILE A 34 16.93 8.03 -8.04
N THR A 35 17.02 7.34 -6.91
CA THR A 35 18.29 7.10 -6.21
C THR A 35 19.18 6.06 -6.91
N SER A 36 18.58 5.07 -7.58
CA SER A 36 19.31 3.93 -8.16
C SER A 36 19.65 4.08 -9.65
N GLN A 37 19.14 5.11 -10.34
CA GLN A 37 19.24 5.31 -11.80
C GLN A 37 18.79 4.13 -12.68
N THR A 38 18.12 3.15 -12.08
CA THR A 38 17.61 1.96 -12.77
C THR A 38 16.29 1.59 -12.13
N ALA A 39 15.16 1.82 -12.81
CA ALA A 39 13.97 0.99 -12.58
C ALA A 39 12.97 1.11 -13.72
N ASN A 40 12.44 -0.05 -14.07
CA ASN A 40 11.31 -0.22 -14.98
C ASN A 40 10.04 0.14 -14.20
N LYS A 41 9.39 1.25 -14.54
CA LYS A 41 8.24 1.84 -13.81
C LYS A 41 6.98 0.95 -13.73
N ASN A 42 6.97 -0.19 -14.43
CA ASN A 42 5.81 -1.06 -14.58
C ASN A 42 5.87 -2.31 -13.69
N VAL A 43 6.81 -2.41 -12.75
CA VAL A 43 6.97 -3.59 -11.88
C VAL A 43 6.81 -3.18 -10.43
N LEU A 44 5.82 -3.76 -9.74
CA LEU A 44 5.70 -3.64 -8.28
C LEU A 44 6.90 -4.32 -7.61
N SER A 45 7.55 -3.63 -6.67
CA SER A 45 8.67 -4.13 -5.87
C SER A 45 8.19 -4.46 -4.46
N VAL A 46 8.53 -5.65 -3.98
CA VAL A 46 8.23 -6.07 -2.61
C VAL A 46 9.02 -5.23 -1.61
N GLU A 47 10.25 -4.85 -1.94
CA GLU A 47 11.11 -4.02 -1.11
C GLU A 47 10.51 -2.63 -0.85
N ALA A 48 9.89 -2.02 -1.87
CA ALA A 48 9.19 -0.74 -1.71
C ALA A 48 7.98 -0.87 -0.78
N LEU A 49 7.24 -2.00 -0.86
CA LEU A 49 6.13 -2.27 0.05
C LEU A 49 6.62 -2.49 1.50
N GLU A 50 7.68 -3.27 1.69
CA GLU A 50 8.27 -3.54 3.02
C GLU A 50 8.72 -2.26 3.74
N ARG A 51 9.22 -1.28 2.99
CA ARG A 51 9.65 0.02 3.55
C ARG A 51 8.48 0.86 4.08
N ILE A 52 7.33 0.84 3.40
CA ILE A 52 6.16 1.65 3.81
C ILE A 52 5.26 0.91 4.81
N LEU A 53 5.41 -0.41 4.93
CA LEU A 53 4.54 -1.26 5.75
C LEU A 53 4.45 -0.84 7.23
N PRO A 54 5.54 -0.46 7.93
CA PRO A 54 5.45 -0.06 9.33
C PRO A 54 4.51 1.14 9.56
N GLN A 55 4.60 2.18 8.72
CA GLN A 55 3.74 3.35 8.86
C GLN A 55 2.31 3.06 8.41
N LEU A 56 2.13 2.25 7.35
CA LEU A 56 0.81 1.82 6.91
C LEU A 56 0.05 1.09 8.03
N LEU A 57 0.73 0.24 8.81
CA LEU A 57 0.13 -0.49 9.93
C LEU A 57 -0.10 0.38 11.18
N LEU A 58 0.49 1.58 11.25
CA LEU A 58 0.21 2.55 12.32
C LEU A 58 -0.97 3.46 11.98
N ASP A 59 -1.19 3.72 10.70
CA ASP A 59 -2.27 4.60 10.22
C ASP A 59 -3.65 3.91 10.20
N PHE A 60 -3.68 2.58 10.22
CA PHE A 60 -4.89 1.73 10.20
C PHE A 60 -5.00 0.88 11.47
#